data_AF-A0A7H0LHV5-F1
#
_entry.id   AF-A0A7H0LHV5-F1
#
_cell.length_a   1.000
_cell.length_b   1.000
_cell.length_c   1.000
_cell.angle_alpha   90.00
_cell.angle_beta   90.00
_cell.angle_gamma   90.00
#
_symmetry.space_group_name_H-M   'P 1'
#
loop_
_entity.id
_entity.type
_entity.pdbx_description
1 polymer ?
#
loop_
_entity_poly.entity_id
_entity_poly.type
_entity_poly.pdbx_seq_one_letter_code
_entity_poly.pdbx_strand_id
1 'polypeptide(L)' 'MARAVRRLVLLDRARVMLGGAQRLADVLMISRRAVNHKLVADRGVSEGEMLAVAGALDEHAAKITALANELRALC' A
#
# COMPACT_ATOMS: atom_id res chain seq x y z
N MET A 1 16.80 -5.70 -13.56
CA MET A 1 16.75 -4.46 -12.73
C MET A 1 15.41 -3.72 -12.81
N ALA A 2 14.84 -3.45 -14.00
CA ALA A 2 13.62 -2.65 -14.15
C ALA A 2 12.40 -3.12 -13.31
N ARG A 3 12.16 -4.43 -13.19
CA ARG A 3 11.02 -4.98 -12.42
C ARG A 3 11.12 -4.68 -10.91
N ALA A 4 12.32 -4.79 -10.32
CA ALA A 4 12.52 -4.54 -8.90
C ALA A 4 12.33 -3.06 -8.55
N VAL A 5 12.90 -2.17 -9.37
CA VAL A 5 12.70 -0.72 -9.25
C VAL A 5 11.22 -0.36 -9.39
N ARG A 6 10.50 -0.96 -10.35
CA ARG A 6 9.06 -0.73 -10.52
C ARG A 6 8.25 -1.17 -9.30
N ARG A 7 8.58 -2.32 -8.69
CA ARG A 7 7.92 -2.78 -7.44
C ARG A 7 8.12 -1.79 -6.30
N LEU A 8 9.33 -1.29 -6.12
CA LEU A 8 9.67 -0.26 -5.14
C LEU A 8 8.85 1.02 -5.31
N VAL A 9 8.81 1.55 -6.54
CA VAL A 9 8.04 2.76 -6.86
C VAL A 9 6.55 2.55 -6.57
N LEU A 10 6.00 1.40 -6.94
CA LEU A 10 4.59 1.09 -6.67
C LEU A 10 4.32 0.92 -5.18
N LEU A 11 5.24 0.30 -4.43
CA LEU A 11 5.12 0.14 -2.98
C LEU A 11 5.13 1.49 -2.27
N ASP A 12 6.01 2.42 -2.67
CA ASP A 12 6.04 3.76 -2.08
C ASP A 12 4.77 4.57 -2.41
N ARG A 13 4.23 4.45 -3.61
CA ARG A 13 2.94 5.07 -3.96
C ARG A 13 1.80 4.49 -3.13
N ALA A 14 1.75 3.17 -2.98
CA ALA A 14 0.75 2.50 -2.15
C ALA A 14 0.85 2.94 -0.69
N ARG A 15 2.07 3.09 -0.15
CA ARG A 15 2.31 3.66 1.17
C ARG A 15 1.64 5.02 1.35
N VAL A 16 1.79 5.92 0.39
CA VAL A 16 1.19 7.26 0.45
C VAL A 16 -0.34 7.16 0.43
N MET A 17 -0.91 6.34 -0.45
CA MET A 17 -2.36 6.16 -0.56
C MET A 17 -2.98 5.53 0.69
N LEU A 18 -2.29 4.58 1.31
CA LEU A 18 -2.75 3.91 2.53
C LEU A 18 -2.58 4.77 3.80
N GLY A 19 -2.02 5.97 3.72
CA GLY A 19 -1.86 6.85 4.87
C GLY A 19 -0.53 6.69 5.62
N GLY A 20 0.49 6.12 4.98
CA GLY A 20 1.88 6.17 5.44
C GLY A 20 2.51 4.82 5.78
N ALA A 21 3.74 4.90 6.31
CA ALA A 21 4.59 3.73 6.54
C ALA A 21 4.03 2.78 7.61
N GLN A 22 3.33 3.31 8.62
CA GLN A 22 2.72 2.47 9.66
C GLN A 22 1.61 1.61 9.08
N ARG A 23 0.71 2.20 8.27
CA ARG A 23 -0.39 1.42 7.68
C ARG A 23 0.12 0.34 6.73
N LEU A 24 1.16 0.66 5.96
CA LEU A 24 1.82 -0.34 5.12
C LEU A 24 2.46 -1.47 5.93
N ALA A 25 3.03 -1.16 7.11
CA ALA A 25 3.59 -2.16 8.01
C ALA A 25 2.52 -3.13 8.52
N ASP A 26 1.35 -2.60 8.90
CA ASP A 26 0.21 -3.38 9.36
C ASP A 26 -0.30 -4.32 8.25
N VAL A 27 -0.45 -3.83 7.02
CA VAL A 27 -0.87 -4.64 5.85
C VAL A 27 0.09 -5.79 5.59
N LEU A 28 1.39 -5.53 5.73
CA LEU A 28 2.44 -6.51 5.48
C LEU A 28 2.75 -7.38 6.69
N MET A 29 2.11 -7.15 7.85
CA MET A 29 2.39 -7.84 9.12
C MET A 29 3.88 -7.81 9.51
N ILE A 30 4.54 -6.67 9.27
CA ILE A 30 5.95 -6.45 9.59
C ILE A 30 6.13 -5.18 10.43
N SER A 31 7.32 -4.98 10.98
CA SER A 31 7.63 -3.74 11.67
C SER A 31 7.77 -2.55 10.70
N ARG A 32 7.46 -1.34 11.17
CA ARG A 32 7.74 -0.10 10.42
C ARG A 32 9.20 0.02 9.98
N ARG A 33 10.14 -0.47 10.80
CA ARG A 33 11.56 -0.52 10.44
C ARG A 33 11.81 -1.43 9.23
N ALA A 34 11.17 -2.60 9.19
CA ALA A 34 11.27 -3.52 8.05
C ALA A 34 10.68 -2.93 6.76
N VAL A 35 9.62 -2.12 6.84
CA VAL A 35 9.10 -1.36 5.71
C VAL A 35 10.17 -0.41 5.16
N ASN A 36 10.88 0.32 6.01
CA ASN A 36 11.94 1.23 5.56
C ASN A 36 13.05 0.48 4.82
N HIS A 37 13.50 -0.68 5.32
CA HIS A 37 14.47 -1.53 4.61
C HIS A 37 13.96 -1.96 3.23
N LYS A 38 12.66 -2.24 3.08
CA LYS A 38 12.06 -2.57 1.77
C LYS A 38 12.02 -1.37 0.82
N LEU A 39 11.74 -0.17 1.33
CA LEU A 39 11.64 1.06 0.54
C LEU A 39 13.00 1.60 0.06
N VAL A 40 14.09 1.26 0.75
CA VAL A 40 15.46 1.59 0.30
C VAL A 40 16.12 0.48 -0.53
N ALA A 41 15.33 -0.48 -1.01
CA ALA A 41 15.77 -1.61 -1.83
C ALA A 41 16.68 -2.66 -1.14
N ASP A 42 16.83 -2.61 0.18
CA ASP A 42 17.78 -3.45 0.93
C ASP A 42 17.38 -4.93 0.99
N ARG A 43 16.06 -5.23 0.99
CA ARG A 43 15.53 -6.61 1.15
C ARG A 43 14.63 -7.11 0.03
N GLY A 44 14.45 -6.31 -1.04
CA GLY A 44 13.52 -6.62 -2.12
C GLY A 44 12.05 -6.70 -1.68
N VAL A 45 11.16 -6.74 -2.67
CA VAL A 45 9.70 -6.85 -2.47
C VAL A 45 9.21 -8.12 -3.15
N SER A 46 8.61 -9.01 -2.36
CA SER A 46 8.10 -10.29 -2.82
C SER A 46 6.80 -10.11 -3.60
N GLU A 47 6.40 -11.15 -4.34
CA GLU A 47 5.13 -11.13 -5.05
C GLU A 47 3.93 -11.18 -4.10
N GLY A 48 4.01 -11.99 -3.04
CA GLY A 48 2.96 -12.03 -2.00
C GLY A 48 2.75 -10.68 -1.32
N GLU A 49 3.83 -9.93 -1.08
CA GLU A 49 3.74 -8.57 -0.53
C GLU A 49 3.05 -7.61 -1.50
N MET A 50 3.33 -7.72 -2.81
CA MET A 50 2.64 -6.91 -3.81
C MET A 50 1.15 -7.23 -3.87
N LEU A 51 0.77 -8.50 -3.76
CA LEU A 51 -0.63 -8.93 -3.75
C LEU A 51 -1.35 -8.48 -2.48
N ALA A 52 -0.71 -8.59 -1.31
CA ALA A 52 -1.28 -8.10 -0.05
C ALA A 52 -1.54 -6.58 -0.08
N VAL A 53 -0.58 -5.82 -0.62
CA VAL A 53 -0.72 -4.36 -0.77
C VAL A 53 -1.81 -4.00 -1.79
N ALA A 54 -1.92 -4.76 -2.89
CA ALA A 54 -3.02 -4.58 -3.85
C ALA A 54 -4.39 -4.80 -3.19
N GLY A 55 -4.58 -5.90 -2.45
CA GLY A 55 -5.83 -6.15 -1.73
C GLY A 55 -6.17 -5.04 -0.71
N ALA A 56 -5.17 -4.51 0.01
CA ALA A 56 -5.38 -3.39 0.92
C ALA A 56 -5.80 -2.09 0.19
N LEU A 57 -5.30 -1.86 -1.02
CA LEU A 57 -5.72 -0.73 -1.85
C LEU A 57 -7.16 -0.91 -2.37
N ASP A 58 -7.55 -2.13 -2.74
CA ASP A 58 -8.93 -2.43 -3.16
C ASP A 58 -9.92 -2.17 -2.02
N GLU A 59 -9.60 -2.62 -0.80
CA GLU A 59 -10.41 -2.31 0.40
C GLU A 59 -10.49 -0.81 0.68
N HIS A 60 -9.38 -0.08 0.51
CA HIS A 60 -9.35 1.36 0.70
C HIS A 60 -10.20 2.09 -0.35
N ALA A 61 -10.12 1.67 -1.62
CA ALA A 61 -10.94 2.20 -2.70
C ALA A 61 -12.43 1.97 -2.42
N ALA A 62 -12.82 0.77 -1.97
CA ALA A 62 -14.20 0.46 -1.61
C ALA A 62 -14.73 1.41 -0.52
N LYS A 63 -13.93 1.71 0.51
CA LYS A 63 -14.29 2.66 1.58
C LYS A 63 -14.47 4.09 1.05
N ILE A 64 -13.57 4.55 0.17
CA ILE A 64 -13.68 5.88 -0.46
C ILE A 64 -14.95 5.96 -1.31
N THR A 65 -15.22 4.93 -2.12
CA THR A 65 -16.43 4.88 -2.96
C THR A 65 -17.70 4.88 -2.12
N ALA A 66 -17.73 4.11 -1.01
CA ALA A 66 -18.85 4.11 -0.09
C ALA A 66 -19.11 5.51 0.49
N LEU A 67 -18.06 6.17 1.01
CA LEU A 67 -18.16 7.54 1.53
C LEU A 67 -18.65 8.53 0.45
N ALA A 68 -18.14 8.43 -0.77
CA ALA A 68 -18.58 9.28 -1.87
C ALA A 68 -20.08 9.08 -2.20
N ASN A 69 -20.58 7.84 -2.11
CA ASN A 69 -22.00 7.54 -2.32
C ASN A 69 -22.87 8.09 -1.19
N GLU A 70 -22.43 7.96 0.06
CA GLU A 70 -23.11 8.56 1.21
C GLU A 70 -23.24 10.08 1.07
N LEU A 71 -22.16 10.77 0.65
CA LEU A 71 -22.18 12.21 0.41
C LEU A 71 -23.15 12.60 -0.70
N ARG A 72 -23.18 11.86 -1.82
CA ARG A 72 -24.13 12.12 -2.93
C ARG A 72 -25.58 11.93 -2.51
N ALA A 73 -25.86 11.02 -1.58
CA ALA A 73 -27.21 10.80 -1.08
C ALA A 73 -27.74 11.95 -0.22
N LEU A 74 -26.86 12.85 0.24
CA LEU A 74 -27.21 14.06 0.99
C LEU A 74 -27.34 15.32 0.13
N CYS A 75 -26.98 15.24 -1.16
CA CYS A 75 -27.16 16.31 -2.15
C CYS A 75 -28.58 16.28 -2.73
#